data_AF-A0A8J6Y2W2-F1
#
_entry.id   AF-A0A8J6Y2W2-F1
#
_cell.length_a   1.000
_cell.length_b   1.000
_cell.length_c   1.000
_cell.angle_alpha   90.00
_cell.angle_beta   90.00
_cell.angle_gamma   90.00
#
_symmetry.space_group_name_H-M   'P 1'
#
loop_
_entity.id
_entity.type
_entity.pdbx_description
1 polymer ?
#
loop_
_entity_poly.entity_id
_entity_poly.type
_entity_poly.pdbx_seq_one_letter_code
_entity_poly.pdbx_strand_id
1 'polypeptide(L)'
;MAGRKQDDKILNPLKRKILRRRFSTAELVFGPLFLVLLVLVGAWIVLQKNNYDPGERDIAFTQLQEDSVEDNLYRRPVELWIEPGTALAGGVPSVDLGILPSSLVGEGWQLDGRLESYDASNLYEKINGAAEQYLAYGFTELNYVTLAQGDNFITLELYDQTSFPNVLGLFSAQGGGTHEVKKNGDMFYFTTPIGAIGGLGNYYFKISGNNESDPVVEKAMSMVQELAALPVSGGGIPLPYRMLTDRLDVAFKQISYIKDNAFQYDFLTEFWFAPLGDGGDARIFLHQAGSADEAAARFGSLVEEQAYEYELQVNEPERAVLQHEYLKTIFAVSRRGDMIYGVDGAGDPAAAEAALARIEEVMTGA
;
A
#
# COMPACT_ATOMS: atom_id res chain seq x y z
N MET A 1 -61.63 26.42 11.89
CA MET A 1 -60.59 27.26 12.51
C MET A 1 -59.50 26.33 13.02
N ALA A 2 -58.31 26.45 12.43
CA ALA A 2 -57.23 25.48 12.53
C ALA A 2 -56.48 25.55 13.87
N GLY A 3 -56.08 24.38 14.38
CA GLY A 3 -55.31 24.21 15.61
C GLY A 3 -53.90 24.77 15.50
N ARG A 4 -53.43 25.40 16.58
CA ARG A 4 -52.03 25.78 16.76
C ARG A 4 -51.20 24.52 17.08
N LYS A 5 -50.26 24.22 16.19
CA LYS A 5 -49.13 23.32 16.42
C LYS A 5 -48.36 23.78 17.66
N GLN A 6 -48.15 22.85 18.58
CA GLN A 6 -47.33 23.02 19.77
C GLN A 6 -45.89 22.69 19.36
N ASP A 7 -45.00 23.69 19.36
CA ASP A 7 -43.59 23.51 19.05
C ASP A 7 -42.91 22.72 20.18
N ASP A 8 -42.53 21.48 19.90
CA ASP A 8 -41.69 20.65 20.76
C ASP A 8 -40.29 21.27 20.85
N LYS A 9 -40.03 21.99 21.95
CA LYS A 9 -38.68 22.43 22.33
C LYS A 9 -37.92 21.22 22.88
N ILE A 10 -37.26 20.48 21.98
CA ILE A 10 -36.43 19.31 22.29
C ILE A 10 -35.13 19.68 23.04
N LEU A 11 -34.74 20.96 23.06
CA LEU A 11 -33.51 21.41 23.71
C LEU A 11 -33.78 22.23 24.97
N ASN A 12 -33.24 21.73 26.09
CA ASN A 12 -33.32 22.25 27.45
C ASN A 12 -33.45 23.80 27.52
N PRO A 13 -34.60 24.35 27.98
CA PRO A 13 -34.83 25.81 28.01
C PRO A 13 -33.97 26.54 29.06
N LEU A 14 -33.25 25.82 29.91
CA LEU A 14 -32.40 26.38 30.95
C LEU A 14 -30.95 26.45 30.46
N LYS A 15 -30.64 27.50 29.70
CA LYS A 15 -29.29 27.82 29.16
C LYS A 15 -28.25 28.10 30.26
N ARG A 16 -27.92 27.12 31.13
CA ARG A 16 -26.97 27.19 32.27
C ARG A 16 -27.55 27.61 33.63
N LYS A 17 -28.76 27.16 33.98
CA LYS A 17 -29.24 27.29 35.37
C LYS A 17 -29.05 25.97 36.09
N ILE A 18 -28.08 25.90 37.01
CA ILE A 18 -27.89 24.75 37.88
C ILE A 18 -29.08 24.70 38.85
N LEU A 19 -29.96 23.69 38.70
CA LEU A 19 -31.19 23.55 39.48
C LEU A 19 -30.97 22.97 40.89
N ARG A 20 -29.76 22.52 41.22
CA ARG A 20 -29.44 22.01 42.56
C ARG A 20 -29.09 23.15 43.51
N ARG A 21 -29.76 23.20 44.66
CA ARG A 21 -29.58 24.23 45.71
C ARG A 21 -28.43 23.95 46.69
N ARG A 22 -27.87 22.73 46.72
CA ARG A 22 -26.75 22.35 47.59
C ARG A 22 -25.83 21.38 46.85
N PHE A 23 -24.53 21.67 46.86
CA PHE A 23 -23.49 20.77 46.37
C PHE A 23 -23.01 19.90 47.54
N SER A 24 -22.78 18.62 47.28
CA SER A 24 -22.15 17.76 48.28
C SER A 24 -20.72 18.24 48.53
N THR A 25 -20.27 18.24 49.79
CA THR A 25 -18.88 18.59 50.13
C THR A 25 -17.87 17.72 49.38
N ALA A 26 -18.23 16.48 49.05
CA ALA A 26 -17.40 15.58 48.26
C ALA A 26 -17.19 16.08 46.80
N GLU A 27 -18.24 16.59 46.13
CA GLU A 27 -18.13 17.14 44.77
C GLU A 27 -17.31 18.43 44.73
N LEU A 28 -17.49 19.29 45.74
CA LEU A 28 -16.78 20.56 45.89
C LEU A 28 -15.27 20.36 46.11
N VAL A 29 -14.87 19.24 46.73
CA VAL A 29 -13.46 18.87 46.93
C VAL A 29 -12.91 18.11 45.72
N PHE A 30 -13.70 17.22 45.11
CA PHE A 30 -13.23 16.38 44.01
C PHE A 30 -12.86 17.19 42.76
N GLY A 31 -13.69 18.16 42.37
CA GLY A 31 -13.42 19.01 41.20
C GLY A 31 -12.03 19.67 41.20
N PRO A 32 -11.68 20.46 42.23
CA PRO A 32 -10.36 21.09 42.31
C PRO A 32 -9.24 20.06 42.49
N LEU A 33 -9.46 18.97 43.24
CA LEU A 33 -8.44 17.94 43.43
C LEU A 33 -8.10 17.21 42.12
N PHE A 34 -9.12 16.96 41.28
CA PHE A 34 -8.94 16.37 39.96
C PHE A 34 -8.22 17.33 39.00
N LEU A 35 -8.52 18.62 39.05
CA LEU A 35 -7.78 19.63 38.28
C LEU A 35 -6.31 19.71 38.70
N VAL A 36 -6.01 19.65 40.00
CA VAL A 36 -4.62 19.60 40.50
C VAL A 36 -3.92 18.34 40.00
N LEU A 37 -4.57 17.18 40.03
CA LEU A 37 -4.01 15.93 39.50
C LEU A 37 -3.66 16.07 38.01
N LEU A 38 -4.56 16.61 37.19
CA LEU A 38 -4.31 16.82 35.76
C LEU A 38 -3.14 17.76 35.50
N VAL A 39 -3.01 18.84 36.29
CA VAL A 39 -1.87 19.75 36.19
C VAL A 39 -0.56 19.06 36.59
N LEU A 40 -0.58 18.22 37.63
CA LEU A 40 0.60 17.46 38.04
C LEU A 40 1.03 16.45 36.97
N VAL A 41 0.09 15.75 36.34
CA VAL A 41 0.37 14.82 35.23
C VAL A 41 0.94 15.58 34.03
N GLY A 42 0.33 16.72 33.66
CA GLY A 42 0.85 17.56 32.58
C GLY A 42 2.25 18.09 32.86
N ALA A 43 2.51 18.55 34.09
CA ALA A 43 3.84 18.98 34.52
C ALA A 43 4.85 17.83 34.49
N TRP A 44 4.45 16.63 34.93
CA TRP A 44 5.28 15.43 34.87
C TRP A 44 5.65 15.08 33.43
N ILE A 45 4.69 15.03 32.51
CA ILE A 45 4.94 14.76 31.08
C ILE A 45 5.92 15.77 30.49
N VAL A 46 5.76 17.06 30.79
CA VAL A 46 6.67 18.11 30.29
C VAL A 46 8.08 17.98 30.88
N LEU A 47 8.20 17.65 32.17
CA LEU A 47 9.49 17.40 32.82
C LEU A 47 10.19 16.16 32.27
N GLN A 48 9.43 15.12 31.92
CA GLN A 48 9.97 13.84 31.47
C GLN A 48 10.25 13.78 29.96
N LYS A 49 9.70 14.72 29.18
CA LYS A 49 9.87 14.82 27.72
C LYS A 49 11.34 14.75 27.27
N ASN A 50 12.28 15.25 28.08
CA ASN A 50 13.70 15.30 27.75
C ASN A 50 14.55 14.26 28.48
N ASN A 51 13.94 13.40 29.30
CA ASN A 51 14.63 12.38 30.10
C ASN A 51 14.26 10.97 29.63
N TYR A 52 14.17 10.81 28.31
CA TYR A 52 13.98 9.51 27.67
C TYR A 52 15.32 8.78 27.66
N ASP A 53 15.47 7.79 28.56
CA ASP A 53 16.59 6.85 28.52
C ASP A 53 16.15 5.59 27.75
N PRO A 54 16.63 5.37 26.52
CA PRO A 54 16.31 4.18 25.75
C PRO A 54 16.77 2.88 26.44
N GLY A 55 17.75 2.95 27.36
CA GLY A 55 18.26 1.79 28.10
C GLY A 55 17.28 1.19 29.11
N GLU A 56 16.21 1.90 29.50
CA GLU A 56 15.18 1.34 30.40
C GLU A 56 14.30 0.28 29.73
N ARG A 57 14.35 0.17 28.39
CA ARG A 57 13.66 -0.88 27.62
C ARG A 57 14.59 -1.97 27.11
N ASP A 58 15.89 -1.82 27.30
CA ASP A 58 16.85 -2.85 26.93
C ASP A 58 16.75 -4.00 27.92
N ILE A 59 16.12 -5.09 27.48
CA ILE A 59 16.20 -6.36 28.19
C ILE A 59 17.67 -6.77 28.14
N ALA A 60 18.28 -6.95 29.32
CA ALA A 60 19.67 -7.36 29.40
C ALA A 60 19.87 -8.65 28.60
N PHE A 61 20.87 -8.68 27.72
CA PHE A 61 21.14 -9.84 26.85
C PHE A 61 21.27 -11.15 27.66
N THR A 62 21.75 -11.06 28.90
CA THR A 62 21.82 -12.18 29.85
C THR A 62 20.46 -12.73 30.27
N GLN A 63 19.42 -11.89 30.41
CA GLN A 63 18.06 -12.34 30.73
C GLN A 63 17.37 -13.03 29.55
N LEU A 64 17.70 -12.62 28.32
CA LEU A 64 17.23 -13.32 27.10
C LEU A 64 17.90 -14.68 26.93
N GLN A 65 19.09 -14.86 27.50
CA GLN A 65 19.88 -16.09 27.40
C GLN A 65 19.56 -17.10 28.52
N GLU A 66 19.13 -16.65 29.70
CA GLU A 66 18.75 -17.54 30.82
C GLU A 66 17.42 -18.27 30.59
N ASP A 67 16.46 -17.65 29.90
CA ASP A 67 15.14 -18.24 29.61
C ASP A 67 15.03 -18.92 28.24
N SER A 68 16.07 -18.84 27.39
CA SER A 68 16.14 -19.66 26.18
C SER A 68 16.48 -21.10 26.58
N VAL A 69 15.45 -21.93 26.71
CA VAL A 69 15.63 -23.39 26.65
C VAL A 69 16.37 -23.67 25.34
N GLU A 70 17.60 -24.20 25.42
CA GLU A 70 18.28 -24.75 24.25
C GLU A 70 17.43 -25.93 23.73
N ASP A 71 16.47 -25.63 22.87
CA ASP A 71 15.65 -26.63 22.22
C ASP A 71 16.50 -27.32 21.16
N ASN A 72 17.11 -28.43 21.57
CA ASN A 72 17.91 -29.27 20.69
C ASN A 72 17.06 -30.05 19.66
N LEU A 73 15.74 -29.81 19.57
CA LEU A 73 14.86 -30.40 18.56
C LEU A 73 15.10 -29.87 17.13
N TYR A 74 15.76 -28.72 16.97
CA TYR A 74 15.91 -28.04 15.67
C TYR A 74 17.36 -27.90 15.18
N ARG A 75 18.26 -28.83 15.53
CA ARG A 75 19.56 -28.91 14.84
C ARG A 75 19.34 -29.47 13.43
N ARG A 76 19.33 -28.57 12.45
CA ARG A 76 19.45 -28.89 11.02
C ARG A 76 20.93 -29.18 10.65
N PRO A 77 21.18 -30.01 9.63
CA PRO A 77 20.21 -30.49 8.65
C PRO A 77 19.48 -31.73 9.15
N VAL A 78 18.15 -31.75 8.96
CA VAL A 78 17.39 -33.00 9.07
C VAL A 78 17.87 -33.88 7.91
N GLU A 79 18.59 -34.95 8.22
CA GLU A 79 19.01 -35.90 7.18
C GLU A 79 17.77 -36.43 6.48
N LEU A 80 17.74 -36.31 5.14
CA LEU A 80 16.71 -36.91 4.31
C LEU A 80 16.68 -38.41 4.63
N TRP A 81 15.53 -38.92 5.08
CA TRP A 81 15.34 -40.35 5.22
C TRP A 81 15.43 -41.00 3.84
N ILE A 82 16.48 -41.81 3.63
CA ILE A 82 16.67 -42.61 2.43
C ILE A 82 16.27 -44.04 2.77
N GLU A 83 15.35 -44.63 2.01
CA GLU A 83 14.99 -46.04 2.19
C GLU A 83 16.22 -46.94 2.01
N PRO A 84 16.50 -47.84 2.98
CA PRO A 84 17.61 -48.79 2.86
C PRO A 84 17.41 -49.71 1.65
N GLY A 85 18.22 -49.53 0.61
CA GLY A 85 18.18 -50.32 -0.63
C GLY A 85 18.02 -49.51 -1.92
N THR A 86 17.74 -48.21 -1.82
CA THR A 86 17.69 -47.33 -2.99
C THR A 86 19.11 -46.99 -3.45
N ALA A 87 19.56 -47.60 -4.55
CA ALA A 87 20.81 -47.21 -5.19
C ALA A 87 20.67 -45.77 -5.71
N LEU A 88 21.43 -44.85 -5.13
CA LEU A 88 21.58 -43.48 -5.63
C LEU A 88 22.22 -43.56 -7.03
N ALA A 89 21.40 -43.42 -8.07
CA ALA A 89 21.91 -43.00 -9.36
C ALA A 89 22.53 -41.61 -9.14
N GLY A 90 23.85 -41.50 -9.36
CA GLY A 90 24.67 -40.32 -9.09
C GLY A 90 24.35 -39.11 -9.98
N GLY A 91 23.13 -38.57 -9.86
CA GLY A 91 22.81 -37.21 -10.24
C GLY A 91 22.90 -36.32 -9.01
N VAL A 92 23.48 -35.13 -9.16
CA VAL A 92 23.32 -34.05 -8.19
C VAL A 92 21.81 -33.90 -7.97
N PRO A 93 21.30 -33.91 -6.71
CA PRO A 93 19.87 -33.70 -6.49
C PRO A 93 19.50 -32.37 -7.13
N SER A 94 18.60 -32.41 -8.10
CA SER A 94 18.05 -31.19 -8.70
C SER A 94 17.28 -30.47 -7.61
N VAL A 95 17.79 -29.31 -7.18
CA VAL A 95 17.08 -28.45 -6.23
C VAL A 95 15.81 -27.96 -6.91
N ASP A 96 14.65 -28.33 -6.37
CA ASP A 96 13.37 -27.83 -6.85
C ASP A 96 13.17 -26.40 -6.33
N LEU A 97 13.27 -25.44 -7.24
CA LEU A 97 13.08 -24.02 -6.99
C LEU A 97 11.73 -23.51 -7.52
N GLY A 98 10.84 -24.43 -7.94
CA GLY A 98 9.52 -24.09 -8.45
C GLY A 98 9.60 -23.13 -9.65
N ILE A 99 8.96 -21.97 -9.51
CA ILE A 99 8.97 -20.92 -10.53
C ILE A 99 10.29 -20.13 -10.58
N LEU A 100 11.11 -20.22 -9.53
CA LEU A 100 12.31 -19.41 -9.41
C LEU A 100 13.44 -19.93 -10.33
N PRO A 101 14.24 -19.04 -10.94
CA PRO A 101 15.31 -19.45 -11.83
C PRO A 101 16.33 -20.36 -11.14
N SER A 102 16.75 -21.44 -11.81
CA SER A 102 17.78 -22.33 -11.27
C SER A 102 19.16 -21.66 -11.13
N SER A 103 19.37 -20.55 -11.85
CA SER A 103 20.56 -19.69 -11.73
C SER A 103 20.73 -19.05 -10.36
N LEU A 104 19.68 -19.04 -9.52
CA LEU A 104 19.76 -18.46 -8.19
C LEU A 104 20.76 -19.21 -7.31
N VAL A 105 20.94 -20.51 -7.56
CA VAL A 105 21.93 -21.36 -6.90
C VAL A 105 23.14 -21.48 -7.81
N GLY A 106 24.33 -21.16 -7.27
CA GLY A 106 25.57 -21.08 -8.06
C GLY A 106 26.58 -20.13 -7.43
N GLU A 107 27.82 -20.14 -7.92
CA GLU A 107 28.87 -19.20 -7.47
C GLU A 107 29.15 -19.24 -5.96
N GLY A 108 28.97 -20.42 -5.34
CA GLY A 108 29.13 -20.62 -3.89
C GLY A 108 27.86 -20.33 -3.07
N TRP A 109 26.82 -19.78 -3.67
CA TRP A 109 25.49 -19.67 -3.05
C TRP A 109 24.73 -20.98 -3.17
N GLN A 110 24.20 -21.45 -2.04
CA GLN A 110 23.41 -22.67 -1.95
C GLN A 110 22.09 -22.40 -1.22
N LEU A 111 21.09 -23.23 -1.50
CA LEU A 111 19.83 -23.15 -0.77
C LEU A 111 20.07 -23.44 0.72
N ASP A 112 19.66 -22.53 1.59
CA ASP A 112 19.61 -22.73 3.02
C ASP A 112 18.17 -23.05 3.44
N GLY A 113 17.89 -24.35 3.60
CA GLY A 113 16.55 -24.86 3.85
C GLY A 113 15.85 -25.32 2.57
N ARG A 114 14.58 -24.95 2.42
CA ARG A 114 13.72 -25.35 1.30
C ARG A 114 13.04 -24.12 0.70
N LEU A 115 12.53 -24.26 -0.53
CA LEU A 115 11.51 -23.34 -1.02
C LEU A 115 10.29 -23.43 -0.12
N GLU A 116 9.84 -22.31 0.40
CA GLU A 116 8.61 -22.18 1.17
C GLU A 116 7.57 -21.46 0.32
N SER A 117 6.33 -21.94 0.35
CA SER A 117 5.20 -21.29 -0.32
C SER A 117 4.11 -20.95 0.69
N TYR A 118 3.55 -19.75 0.56
CA TYR A 118 2.45 -19.27 1.39
C TYR A 118 1.31 -18.79 0.49
N ASP A 119 0.07 -19.03 0.90
CA ASP A 119 -1.13 -18.58 0.23
C ASP A 119 -1.94 -17.65 1.15
N ALA A 120 -3.09 -17.16 0.68
CA ALA A 120 -3.91 -16.22 1.43
C ALA A 120 -4.36 -16.78 2.81
N SER A 121 -4.40 -18.10 2.98
CA SER A 121 -4.83 -18.76 4.21
C SER A 121 -3.73 -18.87 5.27
N ASN A 122 -2.45 -18.72 4.91
CA ASN A 122 -1.32 -18.86 5.85
C ASN A 122 -0.26 -17.75 5.74
N LEU A 123 -0.44 -16.74 4.88
CA LEU A 123 0.50 -15.62 4.74
C LEU A 123 0.78 -14.89 6.06
N TYR A 124 -0.21 -14.85 6.97
CA TYR A 124 -0.05 -14.25 8.30
C TYR A 124 1.06 -14.90 9.13
N GLU A 125 1.40 -16.18 8.87
CA GLU A 125 2.50 -16.89 9.52
C GLU A 125 3.85 -16.30 9.12
N LYS A 126 3.94 -15.77 7.89
CA LYS A 126 5.15 -15.13 7.38
C LYS A 126 5.21 -13.64 7.67
N ILE A 127 4.09 -12.93 7.58
CA ILE A 127 4.04 -11.47 7.65
C ILE A 127 2.91 -11.03 8.59
N ASN A 128 3.21 -11.05 9.89
CA ASN A 128 2.23 -10.69 10.90
C ASN A 128 1.91 -9.18 10.88
N GLY A 129 0.64 -8.83 10.66
CA GLY A 129 0.12 -7.47 10.69
C GLY A 129 0.23 -6.68 9.37
N ALA A 130 1.09 -7.10 8.43
CA ALA A 130 1.16 -6.46 7.10
C ALA A 130 0.51 -7.29 5.97
N ALA A 131 0.13 -8.55 6.23
CA ALA A 131 -0.50 -9.44 5.23
C ALA A 131 -1.77 -8.83 4.59
N GLU A 132 -2.57 -8.06 5.35
CA GLU A 132 -3.79 -7.43 4.85
C GLU A 132 -3.54 -6.51 3.65
N GLN A 133 -2.39 -5.82 3.61
CA GLN A 133 -2.05 -4.96 2.49
C GLN A 133 -1.76 -5.76 1.22
N TYR A 134 -1.08 -6.90 1.33
CA TYR A 134 -0.82 -7.77 0.19
C TYR A 134 -2.14 -8.37 -0.34
N LEU A 135 -3.02 -8.82 0.57
CA LEU A 135 -4.34 -9.34 0.22
C LEU A 135 -5.20 -8.30 -0.49
N ALA A 136 -5.21 -7.05 -0.01
CA ALA A 136 -5.91 -5.95 -0.66
C ALA A 136 -5.45 -5.79 -2.11
N TYR A 137 -4.16 -5.94 -2.39
CA TYR A 137 -3.61 -5.89 -3.75
C TYR A 137 -3.63 -7.23 -4.51
N GLY A 138 -4.51 -8.17 -4.17
CA GLY A 138 -4.77 -9.34 -5.03
C GLY A 138 -3.72 -10.44 -4.93
N PHE A 139 -3.11 -10.59 -3.76
CA PHE A 139 -2.18 -11.66 -3.44
C PHE A 139 -2.78 -13.05 -3.67
N THR A 140 -2.02 -13.93 -4.32
CA THR A 140 -2.35 -15.35 -4.51
C THR A 140 -1.35 -16.27 -3.82
N GLU A 141 -0.06 -16.06 -4.08
CA GLU A 141 1.01 -16.92 -3.61
C GLU A 141 2.28 -16.13 -3.30
N LEU A 142 3.00 -16.52 -2.26
CA LEU A 142 4.35 -16.08 -1.94
C LEU A 142 5.29 -17.27 -2.06
N ASN A 143 6.31 -17.15 -2.90
CA ASN A 143 7.47 -18.05 -2.94
C ASN A 143 8.62 -17.42 -2.14
N TYR A 144 9.13 -18.14 -1.14
CA TYR A 144 10.18 -17.68 -0.25
C TYR A 144 11.38 -18.64 -0.24
N VAL A 145 12.58 -18.08 -0.41
CA VAL A 145 13.83 -18.83 -0.44
C VAL A 145 14.91 -18.07 0.33
N THR A 146 15.75 -18.82 1.06
CA THR A 146 17.00 -18.33 1.63
C THR A 146 18.17 -18.99 0.93
N LEU A 147 19.16 -18.20 0.52
CA LEU A 147 20.43 -18.66 -0.02
C LEU A 147 21.55 -18.28 0.95
N ALA A 148 22.55 -19.15 1.11
CA ALA A 148 23.70 -18.91 1.96
C ALA A 148 25.04 -19.13 1.23
N GLN A 149 26.05 -18.37 1.64
CA GLN A 149 27.44 -18.50 1.25
C GLN A 149 28.33 -18.19 2.47
N GLY A 150 28.74 -19.24 3.21
CA GLY A 150 29.44 -19.06 4.48
C GLY A 150 28.56 -18.37 5.52
N ASP A 151 29.01 -17.26 6.09
CA ASP A 151 28.25 -16.45 7.06
C ASP A 151 27.29 -15.45 6.39
N ASN A 152 27.30 -15.37 5.05
CA ASN A 152 26.39 -14.51 4.29
C ASN A 152 25.09 -15.26 3.98
N PHE A 153 23.95 -14.58 4.16
CA PHE A 153 22.66 -15.08 3.73
C PHE A 153 21.84 -14.00 3.03
N ILE A 154 21.05 -14.41 2.04
CA ILE A 154 20.14 -13.56 1.28
C ILE A 154 18.81 -14.26 1.09
N THR A 155 17.75 -13.49 1.24
CA THR A 155 16.37 -13.97 1.12
C THR A 155 15.71 -13.35 -0.09
N LEU A 156 14.84 -14.12 -0.76
CA LEU A 156 13.93 -13.62 -1.79
C LEU A 156 12.51 -13.99 -1.40
N GLU A 157 11.67 -12.97 -1.33
CA GLU A 157 10.22 -13.06 -1.26
C GLU A 157 9.66 -12.67 -2.63
N LEU A 158 9.01 -13.60 -3.33
CA LEU A 158 8.36 -13.37 -4.62
C LEU A 158 6.84 -13.57 -4.47
N TYR A 159 6.10 -12.47 -4.49
CA TYR A 159 4.65 -12.43 -4.36
C TYR A 159 4.00 -12.37 -5.73
N ASP A 160 3.06 -13.26 -6.01
CA ASP A 160 2.12 -13.11 -7.12
C ASP A 160 0.93 -12.26 -6.68
N GLN A 161 0.79 -11.11 -7.34
CA GLN A 161 -0.27 -10.12 -7.12
C GLN A 161 -1.29 -10.11 -8.26
N THR A 162 -1.28 -11.14 -9.11
CA THR A 162 -2.18 -11.38 -10.26
C THR A 162 -2.11 -10.39 -11.41
N SER A 163 -1.63 -9.17 -11.23
CA SER A 163 -1.60 -8.16 -12.29
C SER A 163 -0.60 -7.03 -12.05
N PHE A 164 -0.18 -6.36 -13.13
CA PHE A 164 0.68 -5.18 -13.06
C PHE A 164 0.14 -4.03 -12.19
N PRO A 165 -1.15 -3.60 -12.31
CA PRO A 165 -1.71 -2.56 -11.45
C PRO A 165 -1.52 -2.86 -9.96
N ASN A 166 -1.75 -4.10 -9.58
CA ASN A 166 -1.67 -4.55 -8.20
C ASN A 166 -0.24 -4.47 -7.65
N VAL A 167 0.74 -4.94 -8.43
CA VAL A 167 2.16 -4.82 -8.10
C VAL A 167 2.55 -3.34 -7.96
N LEU A 168 2.12 -2.48 -8.88
CA LEU A 168 2.42 -1.05 -8.84
C LEU A 168 1.82 -0.39 -7.59
N GLY A 169 0.55 -0.68 -7.28
CA GLY A 169 -0.13 -0.14 -6.10
C GLY A 169 0.58 -0.54 -4.80
N LEU A 170 0.92 -1.82 -4.66
CA LEU A 170 1.65 -2.33 -3.50
C LEU A 170 3.06 -1.73 -3.42
N PHE A 171 3.79 -1.66 -4.54
CA PHE A 171 5.13 -1.08 -4.59
C PHE A 171 5.14 0.39 -4.16
N SER A 172 4.19 1.19 -4.65
CA SER A 172 4.05 2.59 -4.25
C SER A 172 3.75 2.73 -2.76
N ALA A 173 2.90 1.86 -2.20
CA ALA A 173 2.56 1.87 -0.78
C ALA A 173 3.72 1.43 0.14
N GLN A 174 4.66 0.64 -0.37
CA GLN A 174 5.86 0.16 0.33
C GLN A 174 7.08 1.09 0.20
N GLY A 175 6.87 2.37 -0.17
CA GLY A 175 7.94 3.37 -0.26
C GLY A 175 8.58 3.49 -1.66
N GLY A 176 7.99 2.88 -2.69
CA GLY A 176 8.42 3.06 -4.08
C GLY A 176 8.42 4.52 -4.56
N GLY A 177 7.56 5.37 -3.98
CA GLY A 177 7.49 6.80 -4.30
C GLY A 177 8.60 7.67 -3.69
N THR A 178 9.35 7.16 -2.70
CA THR A 178 10.40 7.93 -1.99
C THR A 178 11.81 7.63 -2.48
N HIS A 179 12.00 6.55 -3.20
CA HIS A 179 13.30 6.09 -3.70
C HIS A 179 13.48 6.38 -5.19
N GLU A 180 14.73 6.43 -5.64
CA GLU A 180 15.01 6.46 -7.08
C GLU A 180 14.72 5.09 -7.69
N VAL A 181 13.69 5.03 -8.53
CA VAL A 181 13.26 3.80 -9.20
C VAL A 181 14.03 3.61 -10.49
N LYS A 182 14.72 2.47 -10.59
CA LYS A 182 15.39 1.97 -11.79
C LYS A 182 14.41 1.13 -12.61
N LYS A 183 14.56 1.15 -13.93
CA LYS A 183 13.79 0.32 -14.86
C LYS A 183 14.70 -0.61 -15.66
N ASN A 184 14.24 -1.84 -15.91
CA ASN A 184 14.87 -2.80 -16.80
C ASN A 184 13.78 -3.54 -17.59
N GLY A 185 13.52 -3.11 -18.82
CA GLY A 185 12.32 -3.55 -19.55
C GLY A 185 11.05 -3.19 -18.77
N ASP A 186 10.19 -4.18 -18.54
CA ASP A 186 8.95 -4.04 -17.77
C ASP A 186 9.17 -4.13 -16.24
N MET A 187 10.40 -4.43 -15.79
CA MET A 187 10.75 -4.45 -14.39
C MET A 187 11.02 -3.04 -13.86
N PHE A 188 10.57 -2.76 -12.64
CA PHE A 188 10.89 -1.56 -11.89
C PHE A 188 11.33 -1.93 -10.47
N TYR A 189 12.37 -1.27 -9.95
CA TYR A 189 12.89 -1.57 -8.62
C TYR A 189 13.70 -0.41 -8.06
N PHE A 190 13.88 -0.38 -6.74
CA PHE A 190 14.92 0.41 -6.09
C PHE A 190 15.85 -0.50 -5.29
N THR A 191 17.07 -0.02 -5.07
CA THR A 191 18.10 -0.74 -4.30
C THR A 191 18.11 -0.27 -2.85
N THR A 192 18.32 -1.19 -1.93
CA THR A 192 18.63 -0.93 -0.51
C THR A 192 20.10 -1.28 -0.24
N PRO A 193 20.69 -0.92 0.91
CA PRO A 193 22.08 -1.27 1.21
C PRO A 193 22.37 -2.79 1.16
N ILE A 194 21.35 -3.61 1.40
CA ILE A 194 21.47 -5.08 1.52
C ILE A 194 20.60 -5.83 0.50
N GLY A 195 20.05 -5.17 -0.52
CA GLY A 195 19.05 -5.82 -1.38
C GLY A 195 18.33 -4.91 -2.38
N ALA A 196 17.15 -5.35 -2.80
CA ALA A 196 16.31 -4.63 -3.75
C ALA A 196 14.83 -4.94 -3.54
N ILE A 197 13.96 -3.98 -3.86
CA ILE A 197 12.50 -4.14 -3.82
C ILE A 197 11.97 -3.67 -5.17
N GLY A 198 11.06 -4.44 -5.77
CA GLY A 198 10.60 -4.17 -7.12
C GLY A 198 9.40 -4.98 -7.57
N GLY A 199 9.09 -4.85 -8.85
CA GLY A 199 8.00 -5.54 -9.50
C GLY A 199 8.29 -5.85 -10.96
N LEU A 200 7.67 -6.92 -11.47
CA LEU A 200 7.72 -7.37 -12.85
C LEU A 200 6.39 -8.07 -13.19
N GLY A 201 5.59 -7.47 -14.08
CA GLY A 201 4.29 -8.03 -14.45
C GLY A 201 3.39 -8.22 -13.23
N ASN A 202 2.93 -9.45 -12.98
CA ASN A 202 2.15 -9.84 -11.80
C ASN A 202 3.00 -10.08 -10.54
N TYR A 203 4.34 -10.07 -10.62
CA TYR A 203 5.19 -10.33 -9.48
C TYR A 203 5.66 -9.07 -8.77
N TYR A 204 5.52 -9.05 -7.45
CA TYR A 204 6.20 -8.13 -6.54
C TYR A 204 7.30 -8.89 -5.82
N PHE A 205 8.51 -8.33 -5.71
CA PHE A 205 9.63 -9.01 -5.06
C PHE A 205 10.33 -8.15 -4.02
N LYS A 206 10.85 -8.82 -2.98
CA LYS A 206 11.77 -8.26 -2.00
C LYS A 206 12.97 -9.17 -1.86
N ILE A 207 14.15 -8.59 -2.04
CA ILE A 207 15.44 -9.23 -1.86
C ILE A 207 16.11 -8.58 -0.64
N SER A 208 16.55 -9.38 0.32
CA SER A 208 17.13 -8.88 1.57
C SER A 208 18.25 -9.78 2.06
N GLY A 209 19.45 -9.22 2.11
CA GLY A 209 20.67 -9.82 2.65
C GLY A 209 20.87 -9.53 4.12
N ASN A 210 21.85 -10.19 4.73
CA ASN A 210 22.15 -10.02 6.15
C ASN A 210 23.16 -8.91 6.47
N ASN A 211 23.92 -8.47 5.48
CA ASN A 211 24.95 -7.45 5.63
C ASN A 211 25.23 -6.75 4.29
N GLU A 212 26.04 -5.70 4.33
CA GLU A 212 26.42 -4.88 3.17
C GLU A 212 27.73 -5.34 2.51
N SER A 213 28.15 -6.60 2.71
CA SER A 213 29.37 -7.12 2.08
C SER A 213 29.20 -7.27 0.57
N ASP A 214 30.31 -7.13 -0.17
CA ASP A 214 30.31 -7.22 -1.63
C ASP A 214 29.60 -8.48 -2.16
N PRO A 215 29.83 -9.70 -1.62
CA PRO A 215 29.13 -10.90 -2.10
C PRO A 215 27.61 -10.82 -1.97
N VAL A 216 27.09 -10.21 -0.89
CA VAL A 216 25.64 -10.07 -0.65
C VAL A 216 25.04 -9.06 -1.62
N VAL A 217 25.69 -7.90 -1.79
CA VAL A 217 25.22 -6.85 -2.69
C VAL A 217 25.27 -7.31 -4.16
N GLU A 218 26.35 -7.98 -4.56
CA GLU A 218 26.49 -8.56 -5.90
C GLU A 218 25.42 -9.63 -6.15
N LYS A 219 25.18 -10.52 -5.18
CA LYS A 219 24.14 -11.54 -5.33
C LYS A 219 22.75 -10.92 -5.42
N ALA A 220 22.44 -9.92 -4.60
CA ALA A 220 21.17 -9.22 -4.66
C ALA A 220 20.91 -8.64 -6.06
N MET A 221 21.93 -8.02 -6.65
CA MET A 221 21.82 -7.45 -8.00
C MET A 221 21.73 -8.54 -9.09
N SER A 222 22.43 -9.67 -8.94
CA SER A 222 22.25 -10.83 -9.83
C SER A 222 20.81 -11.33 -9.78
N MET A 223 20.24 -11.49 -8.59
CA MET A 223 18.85 -11.96 -8.43
C MET A 223 17.84 -11.04 -9.14
N VAL A 224 18.02 -9.71 -9.09
CA VAL A 224 17.18 -8.79 -9.86
C VAL A 224 17.23 -9.08 -11.37
N GLN A 225 18.42 -9.36 -11.92
CA GLN A 225 18.58 -9.69 -13.34
C GLN A 225 17.97 -11.05 -13.68
N GLU A 226 18.15 -12.04 -12.82
CA GLU A 226 17.61 -13.38 -12.99
C GLU A 226 16.07 -13.38 -12.97
N LEU A 227 15.47 -12.58 -12.09
CA LEU A 227 14.01 -12.40 -12.03
C LEU A 227 13.43 -11.77 -13.31
N ALA A 228 14.21 -11.00 -14.06
CA ALA A 228 13.74 -10.38 -15.30
C ALA A 228 13.38 -11.39 -16.41
N ALA A 229 13.85 -12.64 -16.28
CA ALA A 229 13.53 -13.72 -17.20
C ALA A 229 12.26 -14.51 -16.82
N LEU A 230 11.58 -14.16 -15.71
CA LEU A 230 10.39 -14.88 -15.27
C LEU A 230 9.23 -14.72 -16.28
N PRO A 231 8.46 -15.79 -16.53
CA PRO A 231 7.25 -15.68 -17.33
C PRO A 231 6.19 -14.91 -16.55
N VAL A 232 5.83 -13.73 -17.05
CA VAL A 232 4.79 -12.88 -16.47
C VAL A 232 3.41 -13.28 -16.97
N SER A 233 2.42 -13.11 -16.10
CA SER A 233 1.00 -13.24 -16.40
C SER A 233 0.25 -11.97 -15.94
N GLY A 234 -1.07 -11.94 -16.03
CA GLY A 234 -1.86 -10.89 -15.37
C GLY A 234 -2.31 -9.70 -16.22
N GLY A 235 -2.39 -9.88 -17.54
CA GLY A 235 -2.79 -8.83 -18.48
C GLY A 235 -1.67 -7.81 -18.65
N GLY A 236 -1.39 -7.43 -19.89
CA GLY A 236 -0.31 -6.47 -20.18
C GLY A 236 -0.54 -5.10 -19.54
N ILE A 237 0.34 -4.16 -19.85
CA ILE A 237 0.28 -2.81 -19.30
C ILE A 237 -1.08 -2.15 -19.66
N PRO A 238 -1.89 -1.74 -18.66
CA PRO A 238 -3.25 -1.26 -18.86
C PRO A 238 -3.28 0.09 -19.56
N LEU A 239 -4.36 0.38 -20.29
CA LEU A 239 -4.51 1.62 -21.07
C LEU A 239 -4.39 2.89 -20.21
N PRO A 240 -5.05 3.03 -19.04
CA PRO A 240 -4.88 4.20 -18.18
C PRO A 240 -3.42 4.50 -17.83
N TYR A 241 -2.62 3.47 -17.54
CA TYR A 241 -1.21 3.65 -17.23
C TYR A 241 -0.42 4.12 -18.46
N ARG A 242 -0.64 3.53 -19.64
CA ARG A 242 0.01 3.96 -20.89
C ARG A 242 -0.36 5.40 -21.26
N MET A 243 -1.59 5.83 -20.99
CA MET A 243 -2.00 7.22 -21.17
C MET A 243 -1.20 8.16 -20.25
N LEU A 244 -1.00 7.78 -18.99
CA LEU A 244 -0.21 8.57 -18.05
C LEU A 244 1.27 8.64 -18.48
N THR A 245 1.89 7.51 -18.83
CA THR A 245 3.32 7.48 -19.17
C THR A 245 3.63 7.97 -20.58
N ASP A 246 2.98 7.41 -21.59
CA ASP A 246 3.44 7.52 -22.98
C ASP A 246 2.91 8.79 -23.66
N ARG A 247 1.86 9.39 -23.09
CA ARG A 247 1.10 10.47 -23.72
C ARG A 247 1.05 11.73 -22.86
N LEU A 248 0.93 11.58 -21.55
CA LEU A 248 0.93 12.69 -20.59
C LEU A 248 2.31 12.97 -19.99
N ASP A 249 3.30 12.11 -20.28
CA ASP A 249 4.69 12.23 -19.82
C ASP A 249 4.80 12.30 -18.28
N VAL A 250 3.94 11.54 -17.58
CA VAL A 250 3.97 11.46 -16.13
C VAL A 250 5.08 10.49 -15.71
N ALA A 251 5.97 10.97 -14.84
CA ALA A 251 7.04 10.13 -14.32
C ALA A 251 6.47 8.98 -13.48
N PHE A 252 7.08 7.79 -13.59
CA PHE A 252 6.63 6.58 -12.89
C PHE A 252 6.35 6.80 -11.39
N LYS A 253 7.26 7.48 -10.69
CA LYS A 253 7.15 7.76 -9.24
C LYS A 253 5.97 8.65 -8.85
N GLN A 254 5.37 9.35 -9.82
CA GLN A 254 4.22 10.23 -9.63
C GLN A 254 2.89 9.52 -9.91
N ILE A 255 2.93 8.30 -10.46
CA ILE A 255 1.74 7.52 -10.76
C ILE A 255 1.37 6.69 -9.53
N SER A 256 0.11 6.73 -9.16
CA SER A 256 -0.45 5.91 -8.10
C SER A 256 -1.66 5.13 -8.60
N TYR A 257 -1.84 3.93 -8.04
CA TYR A 257 -2.96 3.06 -8.34
C TYR A 257 -3.66 2.68 -7.04
N ILE A 258 -4.96 2.94 -7.00
CA ILE A 258 -5.83 2.58 -5.90
C ILE A 258 -6.76 1.48 -6.40
N LYS A 259 -6.58 0.28 -5.86
CA LYS A 259 -7.40 -0.88 -6.23
C LYS A 259 -8.82 -0.76 -5.67
N ASP A 260 -8.96 -0.41 -4.41
CA ASP A 260 -10.25 -0.32 -3.73
C ASP A 260 -10.37 1.02 -2.97
N ASN A 261 -11.60 1.50 -2.79
CA ASN A 261 -11.94 2.70 -2.02
C ASN A 261 -11.35 4.00 -2.58
N ALA A 262 -11.31 4.14 -3.91
CA ALA A 262 -10.92 5.40 -4.53
C ALA A 262 -11.89 6.52 -4.11
N PHE A 263 -11.34 7.70 -3.78
CA PHE A 263 -12.10 8.81 -3.19
C PHE A 263 -12.87 8.47 -1.90
N GLN A 264 -12.50 7.39 -1.20
CA GLN A 264 -13.21 6.87 -0.02
C GLN A 264 -14.58 6.25 -0.32
N TYR A 265 -14.80 5.82 -1.57
CA TYR A 265 -16.03 5.14 -1.99
C TYR A 265 -15.74 3.68 -2.36
N ASP A 266 -16.33 2.73 -1.62
CA ASP A 266 -16.05 1.29 -1.78
C ASP A 266 -16.41 0.74 -3.17
N PHE A 267 -17.34 1.38 -3.88
CA PHE A 267 -17.73 0.98 -5.24
C PHE A 267 -16.75 1.49 -6.33
N LEU A 268 -15.83 2.39 -5.98
CA LEU A 268 -14.84 2.92 -6.90
C LEU A 268 -13.54 2.15 -6.76
N THR A 269 -13.42 1.13 -7.62
CA THR A 269 -12.25 0.27 -7.72
C THR A 269 -11.44 0.59 -8.96
N GLU A 270 -10.14 0.31 -8.89
CA GLU A 270 -9.18 0.33 -10.00
C GLU A 270 -8.99 1.72 -10.64
N PHE A 271 -8.67 2.72 -9.81
CA PHE A 271 -8.39 4.09 -10.24
C PHE A 271 -6.89 4.40 -10.27
N TRP A 272 -6.50 5.12 -11.31
CA TRP A 272 -5.16 5.64 -11.52
C TRP A 272 -5.12 7.12 -11.20
N PHE A 273 -4.04 7.58 -10.59
CA PHE A 273 -3.86 8.98 -10.22
C PHE A 273 -2.47 9.47 -10.60
N ALA A 274 -2.40 10.76 -10.96
CA ALA A 274 -1.16 11.48 -11.19
C ALA A 274 -1.32 12.95 -10.81
N PRO A 275 -0.25 13.65 -10.41
CA PRO A 275 -0.33 15.06 -10.07
C PRO A 275 -0.75 15.92 -11.27
N LEU A 276 -1.52 16.97 -11.01
CA LEU A 276 -1.84 18.00 -11.98
C LEU A 276 -0.90 19.20 -11.77
N GLY A 277 0.14 19.29 -12.61
CA GLY A 277 1.15 20.35 -12.53
C GLY A 277 2.17 20.15 -11.40
N ASP A 278 2.99 21.17 -11.16
CA ASP A 278 4.14 21.09 -10.25
C ASP A 278 3.83 21.76 -8.90
N GLY A 279 3.20 21.03 -7.98
CA GLY A 279 3.22 21.40 -6.55
C GLY A 279 1.90 21.82 -5.88
N GLY A 280 0.76 21.35 -6.38
CA GLY A 280 -0.54 21.44 -5.68
C GLY A 280 -1.12 20.07 -5.34
N ASP A 281 -2.17 20.05 -4.52
CA ASP A 281 -2.93 18.82 -4.17
C ASP A 281 -3.83 18.35 -5.32
N ALA A 282 -3.87 19.10 -6.42
CA ALA A 282 -4.65 18.76 -7.60
C ALA A 282 -4.06 17.52 -8.30
N ARG A 283 -4.94 16.63 -8.75
CA ARG A 283 -4.54 15.38 -9.40
C ARG A 283 -5.49 15.03 -10.54
N ILE A 284 -4.95 14.44 -11.60
CA ILE A 284 -5.74 13.77 -12.61
C ILE A 284 -6.06 12.35 -12.13
N PHE A 285 -7.22 11.84 -12.54
CA PHE A 285 -7.60 10.46 -12.30
C PHE A 285 -8.13 9.80 -13.58
N LEU A 286 -7.88 8.49 -13.71
CA LEU A 286 -8.33 7.68 -14.84
C LEU A 286 -8.82 6.31 -14.36
N HIS A 287 -9.85 5.80 -15.00
CA HIS A 287 -10.37 4.45 -14.79
C HIS A 287 -10.88 3.89 -16.12
N GLN A 288 -10.63 2.60 -16.37
CA GLN A 288 -11.18 1.88 -17.51
C GLN A 288 -12.16 0.83 -16.96
N ALA A 289 -13.44 0.99 -17.25
CA ALA A 289 -14.48 0.03 -16.90
C ALA A 289 -14.48 -1.16 -17.87
N GLY A 290 -15.21 -2.22 -17.55
CA GLY A 290 -15.36 -3.37 -18.46
C GLY A 290 -16.24 -3.09 -19.69
N SER A 291 -17.05 -2.03 -19.65
CA SER A 291 -17.92 -1.62 -20.76
C SER A 291 -18.34 -0.14 -20.65
N ALA A 292 -18.87 0.41 -21.74
CA ALA A 292 -19.41 1.77 -21.76
C ALA A 292 -20.62 1.94 -20.82
N ASP A 293 -21.45 0.92 -20.68
CA ASP A 293 -22.61 0.95 -19.77
C ASP A 293 -22.15 0.95 -18.31
N GLU A 294 -21.13 0.16 -17.98
CA GLU A 294 -20.52 0.16 -16.65
C GLU A 294 -19.86 1.51 -16.33
N ALA A 295 -19.14 2.09 -17.30
CA ALA A 295 -18.55 3.42 -17.14
C ALA A 295 -19.64 4.48 -16.91
N ALA A 296 -20.76 4.42 -17.62
CA ALA A 296 -21.88 5.33 -17.42
C ALA A 296 -22.53 5.19 -16.02
N ALA A 297 -22.71 3.95 -15.54
CA ALA A 297 -23.27 3.69 -14.21
C ALA A 297 -22.33 4.18 -13.09
N ARG A 298 -21.03 3.88 -13.19
CA ARG A 298 -20.01 4.35 -12.24
C ARG A 298 -19.87 5.88 -12.25
N PHE A 299 -19.88 6.49 -13.43
CA PHE A 299 -19.87 7.95 -13.58
C PHE A 299 -21.08 8.58 -12.86
N GLY A 300 -22.29 8.07 -13.10
CA GLY A 300 -23.50 8.60 -12.46
C GLY A 300 -23.42 8.51 -10.93
N SER A 301 -22.99 7.35 -10.42
CA SER A 301 -22.83 7.13 -8.97
C SER A 301 -21.77 8.06 -8.37
N LEU A 302 -20.62 8.24 -9.04
CA LEU A 302 -19.58 9.17 -8.60
C LEU A 302 -20.08 10.62 -8.54
N VAL A 303 -20.82 11.08 -9.55
CA VAL A 303 -21.37 12.44 -9.57
C VAL A 303 -22.43 12.63 -8.48
N GLU A 304 -23.28 11.63 -8.26
CA GLU A 304 -24.28 11.65 -7.19
C GLU A 304 -23.64 11.75 -5.80
N GLU A 305 -22.64 10.93 -5.51
CA GLU A 305 -21.95 10.95 -4.22
C GLU A 305 -21.15 12.25 -4.01
N GLN A 306 -20.46 12.75 -5.04
CA GLN A 306 -19.75 14.02 -4.92
C GLN A 306 -20.66 15.23 -4.71
N ALA A 307 -21.91 15.16 -5.17
CA ALA A 307 -22.88 16.24 -4.99
C ALA A 307 -23.33 16.45 -3.52
N TYR A 308 -22.96 15.56 -2.59
CA TYR A 308 -23.19 15.79 -1.15
C TYR A 308 -22.29 16.87 -0.55
N GLU A 309 -21.05 17.01 -1.02
CA GLU A 309 -20.07 17.98 -0.51
C GLU A 309 -19.73 19.10 -1.52
N TYR A 310 -20.08 18.89 -2.79
CA TYR A 310 -19.79 19.81 -3.88
C TYR A 310 -21.07 20.37 -4.51
N GLU A 311 -21.02 21.64 -4.91
CA GLU A 311 -22.06 22.29 -5.70
C GLU A 311 -21.86 22.00 -7.19
N LEU A 312 -22.90 21.48 -7.84
CA LEU A 312 -22.88 21.12 -9.24
C LEU A 312 -22.96 22.36 -10.14
N GLN A 313 -21.90 22.61 -10.92
CA GLN A 313 -21.82 23.73 -11.87
C GLN A 313 -22.22 23.30 -13.30
N VAL A 314 -21.77 22.11 -13.71
CA VAL A 314 -22.10 21.49 -15.00
C VAL A 314 -22.59 20.08 -14.73
N ASN A 315 -23.69 19.69 -15.37
CA ASN A 315 -24.26 18.35 -15.29
C ASN A 315 -24.79 17.90 -16.65
N GLU A 316 -23.92 17.28 -17.41
CA GLU A 316 -24.21 16.69 -18.72
C GLU A 316 -24.09 15.17 -18.64
N PRO A 317 -24.69 14.41 -19.58
CA PRO A 317 -24.67 12.95 -19.54
C PRO A 317 -23.27 12.30 -19.53
N GLU A 318 -22.25 13.03 -20.02
CA GLU A 318 -20.87 12.54 -20.14
C GLU A 318 -19.85 13.42 -19.43
N ARG A 319 -20.30 14.48 -18.75
CA ARG A 319 -19.42 15.48 -18.13
C ARG A 319 -20.12 16.14 -16.95
N ALA A 320 -19.41 16.23 -15.84
CA ALA A 320 -19.84 17.01 -14.68
C ALA A 320 -18.68 17.83 -14.13
N VAL A 321 -18.99 19.05 -13.68
CA VAL A 321 -18.06 19.94 -12.99
C VAL A 321 -18.72 20.35 -11.70
N LEU A 322 -18.07 20.06 -10.58
CA LEU A 322 -18.53 20.34 -9.24
C LEU A 322 -17.49 21.22 -8.52
N GLN A 323 -17.97 22.16 -7.71
CA GLN A 323 -17.11 23.00 -6.88
C GLN A 323 -17.35 22.69 -5.40
N HIS A 324 -16.28 22.39 -4.67
CA HIS A 324 -16.37 22.11 -3.25
C HIS A 324 -16.93 23.32 -2.49
N GLU A 325 -17.91 23.11 -1.61
CA GLU A 325 -18.61 24.21 -0.93
C GLU A 325 -17.65 25.10 -0.11
N TYR A 326 -16.75 24.46 0.66
CA TYR A 326 -15.80 25.14 1.54
C TYR A 326 -14.44 25.43 0.89
N LEU A 327 -13.79 24.43 0.29
CA LEU A 327 -12.43 24.54 -0.25
C LEU A 327 -12.36 25.32 -1.56
N LYS A 328 -13.50 25.50 -2.24
CA LYS A 328 -13.62 26.13 -3.58
C LYS A 328 -12.82 25.44 -4.68
N THR A 329 -12.23 24.29 -4.40
CA THR A 329 -11.58 23.41 -5.35
C THR A 329 -12.60 22.81 -6.32
N ILE A 330 -12.14 22.46 -7.50
CA ILE A 330 -12.97 21.89 -8.56
C ILE A 330 -12.71 20.40 -8.68
N PHE A 331 -13.81 19.65 -8.71
CA PHE A 331 -13.85 18.26 -9.12
C PHE A 331 -14.53 18.20 -10.49
N ALA A 332 -13.79 17.80 -11.52
CA ALA A 332 -14.32 17.72 -12.88
C ALA A 332 -14.15 16.29 -13.40
N VAL A 333 -15.22 15.70 -13.89
CA VAL A 333 -15.23 14.32 -14.35
C VAL A 333 -15.91 14.24 -15.71
N SER A 334 -15.33 13.46 -16.60
CA SER A 334 -15.88 13.13 -17.90
C SER A 334 -15.83 11.62 -18.12
N ARG A 335 -16.66 11.13 -19.04
CA ARG A 335 -16.59 9.75 -19.55
C ARG A 335 -16.60 9.72 -21.06
N ARG A 336 -16.00 8.68 -21.65
CA ARG A 336 -16.04 8.42 -23.10
C ARG A 336 -15.82 6.92 -23.33
N GLY A 337 -16.78 6.25 -23.96
CA GLY A 337 -16.73 4.80 -24.09
C GLY A 337 -16.69 4.13 -22.71
N ASP A 338 -15.75 3.23 -22.50
CA ASP A 338 -15.45 2.53 -21.24
C ASP A 338 -14.54 3.33 -20.28
N MET A 339 -14.09 4.53 -20.68
CA MET A 339 -13.17 5.34 -19.88
C MET A 339 -13.90 6.38 -19.01
N ILE A 340 -13.49 6.48 -17.75
CA ILE A 340 -13.80 7.58 -16.83
C ILE A 340 -12.50 8.31 -16.53
N TYR A 341 -12.51 9.63 -16.59
CA TYR A 341 -11.32 10.44 -16.35
C TYR A 341 -11.71 11.81 -15.79
N GLY A 342 -10.79 12.42 -15.07
CA GLY A 342 -11.10 13.70 -14.47
C GLY A 342 -9.95 14.33 -13.72
N VAL A 343 -10.30 15.38 -13.01
CA VAL A 343 -9.43 16.20 -12.17
C VAL A 343 -10.10 16.34 -10.82
N ASP A 344 -9.32 16.09 -9.78
CA ASP A 344 -9.69 16.32 -8.39
C ASP A 344 -8.81 17.43 -7.82
N GLY A 345 -9.40 18.37 -7.09
CA GLY A 345 -8.66 19.42 -6.37
C GLY A 345 -8.16 20.60 -7.21
N ALA A 346 -8.67 20.85 -8.43
CA ALA A 346 -8.19 21.96 -9.24
C ALA A 346 -8.51 23.33 -8.60
N GLY A 347 -7.62 24.31 -8.76
CA GLY A 347 -7.77 25.63 -8.14
C GLY A 347 -8.88 26.50 -8.76
N ASP A 348 -9.20 26.27 -10.03
CA ASP A 348 -10.26 26.97 -10.75
C ASP A 348 -10.85 26.11 -11.89
N PRO A 349 -12.05 26.46 -12.41
CA PRO A 349 -12.70 25.69 -13.46
C PRO A 349 -11.92 25.67 -14.79
N ALA A 350 -11.19 26.72 -15.12
CA ALA A 350 -10.45 26.80 -16.38
C ALA A 350 -9.24 25.85 -16.38
N ALA A 351 -8.56 25.70 -15.25
CA ALA A 351 -7.50 24.73 -15.05
C ALA A 351 -8.03 23.29 -15.14
N ALA A 352 -9.19 23.01 -14.54
CA ALA A 352 -9.86 21.72 -14.66
C ALA A 352 -10.25 21.40 -16.11
N GLU A 353 -10.83 22.36 -16.83
CA GLU A 353 -11.21 22.20 -18.24
C GLU A 353 -9.99 21.99 -19.15
N ALA A 354 -8.91 22.75 -18.95
CA ALA A 354 -7.68 22.59 -19.72
C ALA A 354 -7.06 21.20 -19.52
N ALA A 355 -7.08 20.69 -18.29
CA ALA A 355 -6.60 19.36 -17.97
C ALA A 355 -7.49 18.26 -18.58
N LEU A 356 -8.81 18.40 -18.49
CA LEU A 356 -9.76 17.50 -19.18
C LEU A 356 -9.52 17.47 -20.69
N ALA A 357 -9.38 18.64 -21.32
CA ALA A 357 -9.13 18.74 -22.75
C ALA A 357 -7.82 18.04 -23.16
N ARG A 358 -6.77 18.15 -22.34
CA ARG A 358 -5.49 17.45 -22.56
C ARG A 358 -5.66 15.92 -22.48
N ILE A 359 -6.43 15.43 -21.51
CA ILE A 359 -6.72 13.99 -21.40
C ILE A 359 -7.53 13.51 -22.61
N GLU A 360 -8.52 14.30 -23.05
CA GLU A 360 -9.35 14.02 -24.22
C GLU A 360 -8.55 13.95 -25.52
N GLU A 361 -7.62 14.87 -25.73
CA GLU A 361 -6.72 14.88 -26.88
C GLU A 361 -5.89 13.59 -26.93
N VAL A 362 -5.32 13.20 -25.78
CA VAL A 362 -4.57 11.96 -25.63
C VAL A 362 -5.40 10.71 -25.95
N MET A 363 -6.67 10.67 -25.54
CA MET A 363 -7.58 9.57 -25.87
C MET A 363 -7.96 9.53 -27.35
N THR A 364 -8.18 10.66 -28.00
CA THR A 364 -8.57 10.68 -29.42
C THR A 364 -7.45 10.30 -30.38
N GLY A 365 -6.19 10.46 -29.96
CA GLY A 365 -5.04 9.96 -30.70
C GLY A 365 -4.68 8.50 -30.39
N ALA A 366 -5.44 7.80 -29.55
CA ALA A 366 -5.15 6.45 -29.05
C ALA A 366 -5.52 5.32 -30.02
#